data_AF-A0A1C3EMA1-F1
#
_entry.id   AF-A0A1C3EMA1-F1
#
_cell.length_a   1.000
_cell.length_b   1.000
_cell.length_c   1.000
_cell.angle_alpha   90.00
_cell.angle_beta   90.00
_cell.angle_gamma   90.00
#
_symmetry.space_group_name_H-M   'P 1'
#
loop_
_entity.id
_entity.type
_entity.pdbx_description
1 polymer ?
#
loop_
_entity_poly.entity_id
_entity_poly.type
_entity_poly.pdbx_seq_one_letter_code
_entity_poly.pdbx_strand_id
1 'polypeptide(L)'
;MKKWPSISKGISVLMLLHCYQLQAQPSLIQEEQGVLIGKWHCVAKMDGEKPISFDGVTDYLSNGTFLSEVKTVANLPGLEISISFNVSSNGNWKRQQQLLNESTIRYSVTGNNAISDKFAPLMETRLPSGAKWTLSWLNDGSMIKIGNNGLRHNCKKVGSAEQFTKVQENPALARGKLE
;
A
#
# COMPACT_ATOMS: atom_id res chain seq x y z
N MET A 1 60.59 46.39 36.68
CA MET A 1 59.12 46.34 36.55
C MET A 1 58.52 45.92 37.89
N LYS A 2 57.27 46.33 38.14
CA LYS A 2 56.64 46.56 39.45
C LYS A 2 56.29 45.29 40.27
N LYS A 3 56.37 45.47 41.60
CA LYS A 3 55.57 44.94 42.74
C LYS A 3 54.13 44.47 42.35
N TRP A 4 53.35 43.60 43.02
CA TRP A 4 53.29 43.00 44.38
C TRP A 4 52.15 41.93 44.41
N PRO A 5 51.89 41.25 45.56
CA PRO A 5 51.13 39.99 45.67
C PRO A 5 49.64 40.14 46.05
N SER A 6 48.97 38.98 46.11
CA SER A 6 47.81 38.58 46.94
C SER A 6 46.75 39.62 47.31
N ILE A 7 45.51 39.40 46.86
CA ILE A 7 44.31 39.76 47.62
C ILE A 7 43.29 38.62 47.52
N SER A 8 42.99 38.07 48.68
CA SER A 8 41.83 37.25 49.03
C SER A 8 40.53 38.08 48.98
N LYS A 9 39.42 37.40 48.65
CA LYS A 9 37.99 37.67 48.92
C LYS A 9 37.22 37.11 47.72
N GLY A 10 36.61 35.94 47.82
CA GLY A 10 35.47 35.73 48.69
C GLY A 10 34.21 36.05 47.88
N ILE A 11 33.79 35.12 47.03
CA ILE A 11 32.42 35.04 46.51
C ILE A 11 32.09 33.55 46.38
N SER A 12 31.30 33.04 47.33
CA SER A 12 30.41 31.91 47.05
C SER A 12 29.46 32.35 45.95
N VAL A 13 29.73 31.94 44.72
CA VAL A 13 28.70 31.85 43.69
C VAL A 13 28.56 30.36 43.39
N LEU A 14 27.50 29.83 43.96
CA LEU A 14 26.65 28.77 43.47
C LEU A 14 26.57 28.83 41.93
N MET A 15 27.60 28.32 41.23
CA MET A 15 27.55 28.12 39.79
C MET A 15 26.73 26.86 39.54
N LEU A 16 25.43 27.08 39.41
CA LEU A 16 24.67 26.70 38.22
C LEU A 16 25.26 25.49 37.48
N LEU A 17 25.09 24.29 38.04
CA LEU A 17 24.73 23.15 37.20
C LEU A 17 23.37 23.51 36.59
N HIS A 18 23.40 24.25 35.49
CA HIS A 18 22.41 24.04 34.44
C HIS A 18 22.63 22.60 33.99
N CYS A 19 21.98 21.67 34.69
CA CYS A 19 21.44 20.50 34.04
C CYS A 19 20.72 21.03 32.82
N TYR A 20 21.36 20.92 31.66
CA TYR A 20 20.65 20.66 30.44
C TYR A 20 19.86 19.38 30.71
N GLN A 21 18.70 19.54 31.35
CA GLN A 21 17.57 18.72 31.02
C GLN A 21 17.40 18.99 29.53
N LEU A 22 18.02 18.14 28.70
CA LEU A 22 17.34 17.66 27.52
C LEU A 22 15.97 17.24 28.06
N GLN A 23 15.01 18.15 28.01
CA GLN A 23 13.64 17.78 27.84
C GLN A 23 13.67 16.96 26.56
N ALA A 24 13.77 15.65 26.73
CA ALA A 24 13.20 14.71 25.79
C ALA A 24 11.78 15.22 25.60
N GLN A 25 11.57 16.00 24.54
CA GLN A 25 10.25 16.26 24.01
C GLN A 25 9.59 14.89 23.94
N PRO A 26 8.39 14.72 24.51
CA PRO A 26 7.71 13.44 24.48
C PRO A 26 7.71 12.96 23.04
N SER A 27 8.42 11.85 22.83
CA SER A 27 8.40 11.12 21.60
C SER A 27 6.96 10.74 21.32
N LEU A 28 6.60 10.84 20.04
CA LEU A 28 5.45 10.21 19.43
C LEU A 28 4.10 10.75 19.93
N ILE A 29 3.59 11.77 19.23
CA ILE A 29 2.19 11.66 18.80
C ILE A 29 2.18 10.45 17.88
N GLN A 30 1.86 9.32 18.48
CA GLN A 30 1.50 8.09 17.84
C GLN A 30 0.21 8.41 17.08
N GLU A 31 0.33 8.90 15.84
CA GLU A 31 -0.72 8.69 14.85
C GLU A 31 -0.90 7.17 14.83
N GLU A 32 -1.99 6.68 15.43
CA GLU A 32 -2.47 5.35 15.15
C GLU A 32 -2.80 5.29 13.67
N GLN A 33 -1.77 4.92 12.92
CA GLN A 33 -1.78 4.17 11.69
C GLN A 33 -3.17 3.58 11.39
N GLY A 34 -3.90 4.16 10.44
CA GLY A 34 -5.16 3.57 9.97
C GLY A 34 -5.00 2.08 9.67
N VAL A 35 -5.98 1.26 10.03
CA VAL A 35 -5.86 -0.21 9.95
C VAL A 35 -5.99 -0.66 8.50
N LEU A 36 -4.87 -1.08 7.89
CA LEU A 36 -4.83 -1.57 6.50
C LEU A 36 -5.66 -2.84 6.29
N ILE A 37 -5.74 -3.72 7.29
CA ILE A 37 -6.53 -4.95 7.20
C ILE A 37 -8.00 -4.60 6.90
N GLY A 38 -8.53 -5.18 5.82
CA GLY A 38 -9.85 -4.87 5.30
C GLY A 38 -9.96 -5.04 3.79
N LYS A 39 -11.18 -4.83 3.30
CA LYS A 39 -11.52 -4.76 1.88
C LYS A 39 -11.54 -3.30 1.44
N TRP A 40 -10.77 -2.96 0.42
CA TRP A 40 -10.55 -1.60 -0.05
C TRP A 40 -10.93 -1.46 -1.52
N HIS A 41 -11.83 -0.54 -1.82
CA HIS A 41 -12.12 -0.14 -3.20
C HIS A 41 -11.20 1.02 -3.57
N CYS A 42 -10.40 0.84 -4.61
CA CYS A 42 -9.39 1.79 -5.05
C CYS A 42 -9.66 2.21 -6.49
N VAL A 43 -9.57 3.52 -6.75
CA VAL A 43 -9.69 4.10 -8.09
C VAL A 43 -8.49 4.96 -8.42
N ALA A 44 -8.02 4.90 -9.65
CA ALA A 44 -7.00 5.80 -10.18
C ALA A 44 -7.37 6.25 -11.59
N LYS A 45 -7.05 7.50 -11.89
CA LYS A 45 -7.15 8.06 -13.25
C LYS A 45 -5.82 8.72 -13.57
N MET A 46 -5.27 8.37 -14.71
CA MET A 46 -4.12 9.04 -15.30
C MET A 46 -4.62 9.88 -16.45
N ASP A 47 -4.57 11.20 -16.29
CA ASP A 47 -4.92 12.16 -17.35
C ASP A 47 -3.68 12.46 -18.22
N GLY A 48 -3.89 12.80 -19.49
CA GLY A 48 -2.83 13.10 -20.45
C GLY A 48 -3.05 12.45 -21.81
N GLU A 49 -1.98 12.27 -22.59
CA GLU A 49 -2.05 11.70 -23.94
C GLU A 49 -2.53 10.26 -24.00
N LYS A 50 -2.56 9.51 -22.90
CA LYS A 50 -3.08 8.13 -22.88
C LYS A 50 -3.90 7.94 -21.62
N PRO A 51 -5.19 8.31 -21.64
CA PRO A 51 -6.01 8.22 -20.45
C PRO A 51 -6.18 6.75 -20.05
N ILE A 52 -5.66 6.42 -18.87
CA ILE A 52 -5.79 5.10 -18.25
C ILE A 52 -6.60 5.26 -16.97
N SER A 53 -7.59 4.39 -16.80
CA SER A 53 -8.37 4.29 -15.57
C SER A 53 -8.20 2.91 -14.94
N PHE A 54 -8.18 2.92 -13.62
CA PHE A 54 -8.12 1.77 -12.74
C PHE A 54 -9.30 1.85 -11.78
N ASP A 55 -10.02 0.75 -11.64
CA ASP A 55 -11.11 0.58 -10.68
C ASP A 55 -11.06 -0.86 -10.17
N GLY A 56 -10.90 -1.06 -8.86
CA GLY A 56 -10.85 -2.40 -8.33
C GLY A 56 -10.85 -2.50 -6.82
N VAL A 57 -11.00 -3.73 -6.34
CA VAL A 57 -11.07 -4.06 -4.92
C VAL A 57 -9.82 -4.82 -4.51
N THR A 58 -9.31 -4.56 -3.31
CA THR A 58 -8.18 -5.28 -2.72
C THR A 58 -8.48 -5.64 -1.27
N ASP A 59 -8.31 -6.92 -0.95
CA ASP A 59 -8.46 -7.48 0.39
C ASP A 59 -7.07 -7.65 1.00
N TYR A 60 -6.78 -6.94 2.09
CA TYR A 60 -5.57 -7.14 2.90
C TYR A 60 -5.92 -7.99 4.13
N LEU A 61 -5.37 -9.20 4.18
CA LEU A 61 -5.64 -10.18 5.22
C LEU A 61 -4.61 -10.10 6.35
N SER A 62 -5.02 -10.44 7.58
CA SER A 62 -4.17 -10.39 8.78
C SER A 62 -2.97 -11.34 8.74
N ASN A 63 -3.03 -12.39 7.92
CA ASN A 63 -1.94 -13.33 7.69
C ASN A 63 -0.83 -12.77 6.77
N GLY A 64 -0.91 -11.51 6.34
CA GLY A 64 0.08 -10.89 5.46
C GLY A 64 -0.12 -11.21 3.97
N THR A 65 -1.26 -11.77 3.57
CA THR A 65 -1.61 -11.99 2.16
C THR A 65 -2.60 -10.95 1.66
N PHE A 66 -2.61 -10.71 0.35
CA PHE A 66 -3.63 -9.87 -0.28
C PHE A 66 -4.22 -10.53 -1.54
N LEU A 67 -5.44 -10.15 -1.86
CA LEU A 67 -6.18 -10.52 -3.07
C LEU A 67 -6.65 -9.22 -3.72
N SER A 68 -6.55 -9.09 -5.04
CA SER A 68 -6.99 -7.90 -5.74
C SER A 68 -7.67 -8.26 -7.05
N GLU A 69 -8.78 -7.59 -7.35
CA GLU A 69 -9.52 -7.70 -8.60
C GLU A 69 -9.75 -6.31 -9.16
N VAL A 70 -9.23 -6.07 -10.36
CA VAL A 70 -9.18 -4.72 -10.92
C VAL A 70 -9.58 -4.74 -12.39
N LYS A 71 -10.33 -3.72 -12.78
CA LYS A 71 -10.61 -3.39 -14.17
C LYS A 71 -9.70 -2.24 -14.58
N THR A 72 -8.95 -2.46 -15.66
CA THR A 72 -8.16 -1.40 -16.30
C THR A 72 -8.79 -1.06 -17.64
N VAL A 73 -8.90 0.23 -17.94
CA VAL A 73 -9.33 0.73 -19.26
C VAL A 73 -8.33 1.76 -19.74
N ALA A 74 -7.82 1.57 -20.95
CA ALA A 74 -6.95 2.51 -21.65
C ALA A 74 -7.63 2.94 -22.95
N ASN A 75 -7.80 4.25 -23.15
CA ASN A 75 -8.26 4.81 -24.41
C ASN A 75 -7.06 5.37 -25.18
N LEU A 76 -6.93 4.97 -26.44
CA LEU A 76 -5.86 5.45 -27.32
C LEU A 76 -6.37 6.66 -28.11
N PRO A 77 -5.76 7.85 -28.01
CA PRO A 77 -6.21 9.00 -28.79
C PRO A 77 -6.15 8.71 -30.28
N GLY A 78 -7.17 9.20 -31.01
CA GLY A 78 -7.25 9.02 -32.46
C GLY A 78 -7.71 7.63 -32.91
N LEU A 79 -7.98 6.71 -31.98
CA LEU A 79 -8.60 5.42 -32.26
C LEU A 79 -9.89 5.29 -31.45
N GLU A 80 -11.01 4.93 -32.09
CA GLU A 80 -12.27 4.59 -31.41
C GLU A 80 -12.23 3.19 -30.77
N ILE A 81 -11.07 2.82 -30.21
CA ILE A 81 -10.83 1.51 -29.62
C ILE A 81 -10.44 1.70 -28.16
N SER A 82 -11.24 1.13 -27.26
CA SER A 82 -10.91 0.99 -25.85
C SER A 82 -10.28 -0.37 -25.59
N ILE A 83 -9.09 -0.36 -24.99
CA ILE A 83 -8.45 -1.57 -24.48
C ILE A 83 -8.85 -1.73 -23.02
N SER A 84 -9.39 -2.89 -22.65
CA SER A 84 -9.83 -3.13 -21.29
C SER A 84 -9.55 -4.56 -20.83
N PHE A 85 -9.09 -4.68 -19.58
CA PHE A 85 -8.73 -5.95 -18.96
C PHE A 85 -9.34 -6.08 -17.57
N ASN A 86 -9.69 -7.31 -17.19
CA ASN A 86 -9.83 -7.68 -15.79
C ASN A 86 -8.54 -8.38 -15.36
N VAL A 87 -7.96 -7.90 -14.26
CA VAL A 87 -6.74 -8.44 -13.69
C VAL A 87 -7.07 -8.89 -12.27
N SER A 88 -6.89 -10.17 -12.00
CA SER A 88 -6.86 -10.69 -10.63
C SER A 88 -5.42 -10.85 -10.19
N SER A 89 -5.15 -10.64 -8.91
CA SER A 89 -3.84 -10.89 -8.34
C SER A 89 -3.90 -11.37 -6.90
N ASN A 90 -2.89 -12.16 -6.53
CA ASN A 90 -2.67 -12.58 -5.16
C ASN A 90 -1.19 -12.49 -4.82
N GLY A 91 -0.87 -12.25 -3.55
CA GLY A 91 0.51 -12.15 -3.10
C GLY A 91 0.63 -11.89 -1.60
N ASN A 92 1.83 -11.47 -1.20
CA ASN A 92 2.14 -11.11 0.18
C ASN A 92 2.26 -9.60 0.31
N TRP A 93 1.89 -9.05 1.48
CA TRP A 93 2.10 -7.66 1.82
C TRP A 93 2.85 -7.51 3.14
N LYS A 94 3.61 -6.41 3.24
CA LYS A 94 4.22 -5.96 4.49
C LYS A 94 4.12 -4.45 4.59
N ARG A 95 3.72 -3.97 5.76
CA ARG A 95 3.65 -2.54 6.06
C ARG A 95 4.70 -2.16 7.10
N GLN A 96 5.36 -1.04 6.88
CA GLN A 96 6.25 -0.39 7.85
C GLN A 96 5.92 1.11 7.85
N GLN A 97 5.27 1.57 8.92
CA GLN A 97 4.77 2.95 9.02
C GLN A 97 3.84 3.30 7.84
N GLN A 98 4.25 4.24 6.99
CA GLN A 98 3.51 4.67 5.80
C GLN A 98 3.90 3.87 4.55
N LEU A 99 4.88 2.98 4.61
CA LEU A 99 5.31 2.20 3.46
C LEU A 99 4.57 0.86 3.40
N LEU A 100 3.99 0.55 2.25
CA LEU A 100 3.38 -0.73 1.93
C LEU A 100 4.15 -1.37 0.77
N ASN A 101 4.58 -2.61 0.98
CA ASN A 101 5.22 -3.43 -0.04
C ASN A 101 4.33 -4.64 -0.32
N GLU A 102 3.97 -4.83 -1.59
CA GLU A 102 3.27 -5.99 -2.13
C GLU A 102 4.26 -6.80 -2.97
N SER A 103 4.33 -8.11 -2.78
CA SER A 103 5.38 -8.95 -3.36
C SER A 103 4.88 -10.36 -3.67
N THR A 104 5.66 -11.08 -4.49
CA THR A 104 5.31 -12.43 -4.94
C THR A 104 3.96 -12.43 -5.66
N ILE A 105 3.70 -11.36 -6.42
CA ILE A 105 2.39 -11.13 -7.00
C ILE A 105 2.21 -12.06 -8.19
N ARG A 106 1.18 -12.90 -8.13
CA ARG A 106 0.73 -13.73 -9.25
C ARG A 106 -0.48 -13.05 -9.86
N TYR A 107 -0.44 -12.84 -11.16
CA TYR A 107 -1.54 -12.23 -11.89
C TYR A 107 -2.30 -13.30 -12.70
N SER A 108 -3.54 -12.98 -13.03
CA SER A 108 -4.26 -13.58 -14.13
C SER A 108 -5.01 -12.46 -14.85
N VAL A 109 -4.88 -12.41 -16.18
CA VAL A 109 -5.40 -11.32 -17.00
C VAL A 109 -6.38 -11.88 -18.03
N THR A 110 -7.53 -11.22 -18.17
CA THR A 110 -8.52 -11.51 -19.22
C THR A 110 -8.88 -10.23 -19.96
N GLY A 111 -9.05 -10.32 -21.28
CA GLY A 111 -9.50 -9.19 -22.09
C GLY A 111 -11.01 -9.04 -22.06
N ASN A 112 -11.50 -7.80 -21.96
CA ASN A 112 -12.93 -7.50 -21.93
C ASN A 112 -13.57 -7.37 -23.33
N ASN A 113 -12.78 -7.51 -24.39
CA ASN A 113 -13.23 -7.53 -25.78
C ASN A 113 -12.24 -8.30 -26.66
N ALA A 114 -12.62 -8.61 -27.89
CA ALA A 114 -11.83 -9.45 -28.80
C ALA A 114 -10.42 -8.89 -29.11
N ILE A 115 -10.23 -7.57 -29.06
CA ILE A 115 -8.91 -6.96 -29.25
C ILE A 115 -8.08 -7.12 -27.97
N SER A 116 -8.66 -6.78 -26.82
CA SER A 116 -7.99 -6.86 -25.52
C SER A 116 -7.60 -8.31 -25.19
N ASP A 117 -8.44 -9.29 -25.54
CA ASP A 117 -8.17 -10.70 -25.28
C ASP A 117 -6.89 -11.18 -25.97
N LYS A 118 -6.66 -10.73 -27.21
CA LYS A 118 -5.40 -11.00 -27.93
C LYS A 118 -4.16 -10.45 -27.23
N PHE A 119 -4.32 -9.38 -26.45
CA PHE A 119 -3.23 -8.74 -25.71
C PHE A 119 -3.13 -9.19 -24.24
N ALA A 120 -4.08 -9.97 -23.73
CA ALA A 120 -4.10 -10.39 -22.33
C ALA A 120 -2.83 -11.16 -21.90
N PRO A 121 -2.31 -12.13 -22.67
CA PRO A 121 -1.07 -12.81 -22.31
C PRO A 121 0.14 -11.87 -22.27
N LEU A 122 0.22 -10.93 -23.23
CA LEU A 122 1.29 -9.94 -23.25
C LEU A 122 1.19 -9.03 -22.03
N MET A 123 0.00 -8.55 -21.69
CA MET A 123 -0.26 -7.73 -20.51
C MET A 123 0.18 -8.45 -19.23
N GLU A 124 -0.19 -9.72 -19.06
CA GLU A 124 0.18 -10.53 -17.91
C GLU A 124 1.70 -10.63 -17.70
N THR A 125 2.47 -10.87 -18.77
CA THR A 125 3.93 -10.95 -18.70
C THR A 125 4.63 -9.61 -18.41
N ARG A 126 3.93 -8.49 -18.58
CA ARG A 126 4.45 -7.13 -18.36
C ARG A 126 4.13 -6.58 -16.97
N LEU A 127 3.28 -7.26 -16.21
CA LEU A 127 2.92 -6.83 -14.86
C LEU A 127 4.09 -7.07 -13.88
N PRO A 128 4.32 -6.14 -12.94
CA PRO A 128 5.45 -6.22 -12.03
C PRO A 128 5.23 -7.27 -10.94
N SER A 129 6.25 -8.05 -10.60
CA SER A 129 6.19 -9.08 -9.56
C SER A 129 6.07 -8.54 -8.12
N GLY A 130 6.12 -7.22 -7.96
CA GLY A 130 5.93 -6.51 -6.70
C GLY A 130 5.60 -5.04 -6.92
N ALA A 131 5.01 -4.40 -5.90
CA ALA A 131 4.64 -3.00 -5.91
C ALA A 131 4.99 -2.34 -4.57
N LYS A 132 5.48 -1.10 -4.62
CA LYS A 132 5.78 -0.30 -3.44
C LYS A 132 4.90 0.94 -3.45
N TRP A 133 4.29 1.20 -2.30
CA TRP A 133 3.34 2.26 -2.10
C TRP A 133 3.69 3.07 -0.87
N THR A 134 3.61 4.39 -0.97
CA THR A 134 3.48 5.28 0.18
C THR A 134 2.00 5.48 0.48
N LEU A 135 1.60 5.23 1.72
CA LEU A 135 0.25 5.39 2.22
C LEU A 135 0.09 6.76 2.89
N SER A 136 -0.89 7.52 2.43
CA SER A 136 -1.36 8.73 3.10
C SER A 136 -2.78 8.49 3.59
N TRP A 137 -2.96 8.48 4.91
CA TRP A 137 -4.26 8.26 5.54
C TRP A 137 -5.02 9.58 5.61
N LEU A 138 -6.28 9.57 5.15
CA LEU A 138 -7.20 10.71 5.33
C LEU A 138 -8.05 10.51 6.58
N ASN A 139 -8.45 9.26 6.84
CA ASN A 139 -9.12 8.77 8.04
C ASN A 139 -9.08 7.22 8.02
N ASP A 140 -9.70 6.57 9.01
CA ASP A 140 -9.72 5.09 9.12
C ASP A 140 -10.40 4.37 7.95
N GLY A 141 -11.29 5.06 7.24
CA GLY A 141 -12.04 4.52 6.10
C GLY A 141 -11.52 4.99 4.74
N SER A 142 -10.45 5.79 4.68
CA SER A 142 -9.98 6.40 3.42
C SER A 142 -8.47 6.61 3.42
N MET A 143 -7.81 6.16 2.35
CA MET A 143 -6.38 6.31 2.15
C MET A 143 -6.03 6.62 0.70
N ILE A 144 -4.86 7.19 0.47
CA ILE A 144 -4.25 7.36 -0.84
C ILE A 144 -3.02 6.45 -0.90
N LYS A 145 -2.96 5.54 -1.88
CA LYS A 145 -1.72 4.81 -2.23
C LYS A 145 -0.97 5.59 -3.31
N ILE A 146 0.30 5.88 -3.09
CA ILE A 146 1.15 6.61 -4.03
C ILE A 146 2.28 5.70 -4.46
N GLY A 147 2.33 5.35 -5.75
CA GLY A 147 3.41 4.55 -6.34
C GLY A 147 4.66 5.37 -6.61
N ASN A 148 5.79 4.70 -6.84
CA ASN A 148 7.09 5.36 -7.10
C ASN A 148 7.09 6.26 -8.35
N ASN A 149 6.21 6.01 -9.30
CA ASN A 149 6.02 6.81 -10.51
C ASN A 149 5.04 7.98 -10.31
N GLY A 150 4.60 8.24 -9.08
CA GLY A 150 3.62 9.27 -8.75
C GLY A 150 2.17 8.86 -9.02
N LEU A 151 1.90 7.62 -9.43
CA LEU A 151 0.53 7.10 -9.60
C LEU A 151 -0.22 7.12 -8.26
N ARG A 152 -1.41 7.72 -8.23
CA ARG A 152 -2.22 7.88 -7.02
C ARG A 152 -3.50 7.06 -7.12
N HIS A 153 -3.71 6.16 -6.15
CA HIS A 153 -4.96 5.43 -6.00
C HIS A 153 -5.70 6.00 -4.81
N ASN A 154 -6.93 6.47 -5.03
CA ASN A 154 -7.82 6.89 -3.96
C ASN A 154 -8.61 5.66 -3.51
N CYS A 155 -8.45 5.27 -2.25
CA CYS A 155 -9.00 4.04 -1.70
C CYS A 155 -9.98 4.33 -0.57
N LYS A 156 -11.10 3.62 -0.57
CA LYS A 156 -12.10 3.63 0.50
C LYS A 156 -12.28 2.23 1.06
N LYS A 157 -12.39 2.12 2.38
CA LYS A 157 -12.70 0.87 3.04
C LYS A 157 -14.17 0.53 2.77
N VAL A 158 -14.44 -0.67 2.26
CA VAL A 158 -15.79 -1.12 1.90
C VAL A 158 -16.21 -2.40 2.62
N GLY A 159 -15.34 -2.97 3.45
CA GLY A 159 -15.69 -4.11 4.29
C GLY A 159 -14.53 -4.62 5.16
N SER A 160 -14.83 -5.59 6.01
CA SER A 160 -13.81 -6.42 6.67
C SER A 160 -13.17 -7.37 5.65
N ALA A 161 -11.91 -7.72 5.86
CA ALA A 161 -11.28 -8.77 5.06
C ALA A 161 -11.85 -10.12 5.54
N GLU A 162 -12.48 -10.87 4.64
CA GLU A 162 -13.01 -12.19 4.97
C GLU A 162 -11.84 -13.16 5.20
N GLN A 163 -11.78 -13.78 6.38
CA GLN A 163 -10.82 -14.85 6.62
C GLN A 163 -11.25 -16.06 5.78
N PHE A 164 -10.49 -16.40 4.74
CA PHE A 164 -10.69 -17.67 4.04
C PHE A 164 -10.24 -18.81 4.96
N THR A 165 -11.18 -19.40 5.68
CA THR A 165 -11.08 -20.79 6.14
C THR A 165 -11.10 -21.65 4.88
N LYS A 166 -9.99 -22.32 4.56
CA LYS A 166 -9.93 -23.32 3.48
C LYS A 166 -11.09 -24.31 3.63
N VAL A 167 -12.07 -24.25 2.74
CA VAL A 167 -12.90 -25.43 2.45
C VAL A 167 -12.14 -26.23 1.39
N GLN A 168 -11.18 -27.04 1.84
CA GLN A 168 -10.77 -28.22 1.07
C GLN A 168 -11.83 -29.30 1.31
N GLU A 169 -12.93 -29.24 0.57
CA GLU A 169 -13.81 -30.40 0.43
C GLU A 169 -13.33 -31.27 -0.74
N ASN A 170 -12.38 -32.12 -0.38
CA ASN A 170 -12.13 -33.47 -0.88
C ASN A 170 -12.96 -33.96 -2.11
N PRO A 171 -12.34 -34.10 -3.31
CA PRO A 171 -13.02 -34.69 -4.48
C PRO A 171 -13.18 -36.22 -4.42
N ALA A 172 -12.97 -36.86 -3.26
CA ALA A 172 -12.97 -38.32 -3.12
C ALA A 172 -14.36 -38.98 -2.99
N LEU A 173 -15.47 -38.23 -3.05
CA LEU A 173 -16.82 -38.80 -2.91
C LEU A 173 -17.67 -38.81 -4.20
N ALA A 174 -17.04 -38.76 -5.38
CA ALA A 174 -17.73 -38.88 -6.68
C ALA A 174 -17.52 -40.26 -7.36
N ARG A 175 -17.16 -41.29 -6.59
CA ARG A 175 -17.19 -42.70 -7.06
C ARG A 175 -18.11 -43.51 -6.17
N GLY A 176 -19.36 -43.64 -6.59
CA GLY A 176 -20.32 -44.48 -5.90
C GLY A 176 -21.66 -44.51 -6.62
N LYS A 177 -21.73 -45.26 -7.72
CA LYS A 177 -22.76 -46.27 -8.01
C LYS A 177 -22.65 -46.71 -9.47
N LEU A 178 -21.93 -47.81 -9.66
CA LEU A 178 -22.31 -48.85 -10.60
C LEU A 178 -23.57 -49.51 -10.03
N GLU A 179 -24.69 -49.35 -10.71
CA GLU A 179 -25.73 -50.38 -10.89
C GLU A 179 -26.27 -50.25 -12.31
#